data_AF-A0AAV5RU81-F1
#
_entry.id   AF-A0AAV5RU81-F1
#
_cell.length_a   1.000
_cell.length_b   1.000
_cell.length_c   1.000
_cell.angle_alpha   90.00
_cell.angle_beta   90.00
_cell.angle_gamma   90.00
#
_symmetry.space_group_name_H-M   'P 1'
#
loop_
_entity.id
_entity.type
_entity.pdbx_description
1 polymer ?
#
loop_
_entity_poly.entity_id
_entity_poly.type
_entity_poly.pdbx_seq_one_letter_code
_entity_poly.pdbx_strand_id
1 'polypeptide(L)'
;MLSVTDNLLRILNAIFLIICMAFVSALLNTQQHNSGRVNYCMFTAAYGLTTDSFYGILANFWEPLTWPLVLVVLDFLNFAFTFSAGTVIAVGIRAHSCKNENYRNNNKIIEGDENRCRMTQALVAFLYFSMFIFIIKFTMSLITLIQNGAFSSATSRFYGRRRRGNNQGVPTDMSGVPSISQV
;
A
#
# COMPACT_ATOMS: atom_id res chain seq x y z
N MET A 1 12.03 6.52 11.39
CA MET A 1 11.38 5.23 11.68
C MET A 1 9.97 5.28 11.14
N LEU A 2 9.60 4.39 10.21
CA LEU A 2 8.21 4.25 9.76
C LEU A 2 7.32 3.95 10.97
N SER A 3 6.07 4.43 10.94
CA SER A 3 5.11 4.09 11.99
C SER A 3 4.96 2.56 12.05
N VAL A 4 4.79 2.00 13.24
CA VAL A 4 4.51 0.57 13.43
C VAL A 4 3.33 0.14 12.54
N THR A 5 2.36 1.04 12.37
CA THR A 5 1.20 0.87 11.49
C THR A 5 1.58 0.69 10.02
N ASP A 6 2.52 1.47 9.49
CA ASP A 6 2.94 1.38 8.08
C ASP A 6 3.65 0.05 7.80
N ASN A 7 4.52 -0.36 8.72
CA ASN A 7 5.23 -1.64 8.61
C ASN A 7 4.27 -2.83 8.73
N LEU A 8 3.26 -2.75 9.60
CA LEU A 8 2.22 -3.78 9.70
C LEU A 8 1.41 -3.91 8.40
N LEU A 9 0.97 -2.78 7.83
CA LEU A 9 0.24 -2.76 6.56
C LEU A 9 1.07 -3.36 5.42
N ARG A 10 2.38 -3.07 5.38
CA ARG A 10 3.31 -3.65 4.39
C ARG A 10 3.45 -5.16 4.54
N ILE A 11 3.66 -5.67 5.76
CA ILE A 11 3.80 -7.12 5.99
C ILE A 11 2.51 -7.84 5.62
N LEU A 12 1.36 -7.31 6.05
CA LEU A 12 0.06 -7.91 5.75
C LEU A 12 -0.21 -7.92 4.24
N ASN A 13 0.12 -6.83 3.54
CA ASN A 13 -0.01 -6.76 2.09
C ASN A 13 0.96 -7.72 1.37
N ALA A 14 2.19 -7.85 1.86
CA ALA A 14 3.17 -8.80 1.33
C ALA A 14 2.65 -10.25 1.42
N ILE A 15 2.00 -10.62 2.52
CA ILE A 15 1.37 -11.94 2.67
C ILE A 15 0.29 -12.15 1.60
N PHE A 16 -0.60 -11.17 1.40
CA PHE A 16 -1.63 -11.27 0.36
C PHE A 16 -1.05 -11.38 -1.05
N LEU A 17 -0.01 -10.62 -1.36
CA LEU A 17 0.66 -10.67 -2.67
C LEU A 17 1.38 -12.01 -2.90
N ILE A 18 2.02 -12.57 -1.87
CA ILE A 18 2.63 -13.91 -1.94
C ILE A 18 1.57 -14.98 -2.17
N ILE A 19 0.44 -14.91 -1.47
CA ILE A 19 -0.69 -15.82 -1.67
C ILE A 19 -1.24 -15.70 -3.11
N CYS A 20 -1.42 -14.48 -3.61
CA CYS A 20 -1.82 -14.26 -5.00
C CYS A 20 -0.82 -14.88 -5.99
N MET A 21 0.47 -14.67 -5.76
CA MET A 21 1.54 -15.23 -6.60
C MET A 21 1.54 -16.77 -6.58
N ALA A 22 1.28 -17.38 -5.42
CA ALA A 22 1.14 -18.82 -5.28
C ALA A 22 -0.05 -19.37 -6.09
N PHE A 23 -1.22 -18.74 -5.99
CA PHE A 23 -2.38 -19.14 -6.80
C PHE A 23 -2.13 -18.95 -8.29
N VAL A 24 -1.55 -17.83 -8.70
CA VAL A 24 -1.22 -17.59 -10.11
C VAL A 24 -0.20 -18.59 -10.63
N SER A 25 0.81 -18.94 -9.84
CA SER A 25 1.81 -19.96 -10.20
C SER A 25 1.18 -21.34 -10.38
N ALA A 26 0.24 -21.73 -9.49
CA ALA A 26 -0.51 -22.98 -9.63
C ALA A 26 -1.38 -23.00 -10.90
N LEU A 27 -1.99 -21.86 -11.25
CA LEU A 27 -2.75 -21.70 -12.49
C LEU A 27 -1.84 -21.78 -13.73
N LEU A 28 -0.65 -21.17 -13.69
CA LEU A 28 0.34 -21.25 -14.77
C LEU A 28 0.90 -22.66 -14.97
N ASN A 29 1.08 -23.43 -13.89
CA ASN A 29 1.60 -24.79 -13.97
C ASN A 29 0.59 -25.78 -14.56
N THR A 30 -0.70 -25.49 -14.44
CA THR A 30 -1.78 -26.38 -14.89
C THR A 30 -2.45 -25.91 -16.19
N GLN A 31 -2.00 -24.79 -16.78
CA GLN A 31 -2.60 -24.22 -17.99
C GLN A 31 -2.32 -25.07 -19.23
N GLN A 32 -3.36 -25.30 -20.03
CA GLN A 32 -3.28 -25.86 -21.38
C GLN A 32 -3.24 -24.74 -22.43
N HIS A 33 -3.87 -23.60 -22.15
CA HIS A 33 -3.87 -22.44 -23.03
C HIS A 33 -3.31 -21.20 -22.33
N ASN A 34 -2.40 -20.50 -23.03
CA ASN A 34 -1.74 -19.33 -22.46
C ASN A 34 -2.73 -18.17 -22.35
N SER A 35 -2.95 -17.67 -21.13
CA SER A 35 -3.89 -16.60 -20.85
C SER A 35 -3.15 -15.33 -20.44
N GLY A 36 -3.15 -14.32 -21.31
CA GLY A 36 -2.54 -13.02 -21.02
C GLY A 36 -3.08 -12.35 -19.74
N ARG A 37 -4.30 -12.69 -19.34
CA ARG A 37 -4.94 -12.22 -18.10
C ARG A 37 -4.25 -12.76 -16.85
N VAL A 38 -3.93 -14.05 -16.84
CA VAL A 38 -3.28 -14.71 -15.70
C VAL A 38 -1.82 -14.24 -15.59
N ASN A 39 -1.14 -14.08 -16.73
CA ASN A 39 0.22 -13.52 -16.78
C ASN A 39 0.27 -12.08 -16.23
N TYR A 40 -0.73 -11.26 -16.53
CA TYR A 40 -0.83 -9.91 -15.98
C TYR A 40 -0.99 -9.91 -14.45
N CYS A 41 -1.74 -10.86 -13.89
CA CYS A 41 -1.84 -11.03 -12.44
C CYS A 41 -0.51 -11.44 -11.82
N MET A 42 0.27 -12.29 -12.48
CA MET A 42 1.61 -12.67 -12.02
C MET A 42 2.54 -11.45 -11.96
N PHE A 43 2.56 -10.66 -13.04
CA PHE A 43 3.31 -9.40 -13.10
C PHE A 43 2.89 -8.46 -11.96
N THR A 44 1.60 -8.28 -11.77
CA THR A 44 1.06 -7.38 -10.74
C THR A 44 1.45 -7.81 -9.33
N ALA A 45 1.35 -9.12 -9.03
CA ALA A 45 1.73 -9.65 -7.73
C ALA A 45 3.23 -9.48 -7.47
N ALA A 46 4.07 -9.78 -8.47
CA ALA A 46 5.52 -9.62 -8.38
C ALA A 46 5.92 -8.14 -8.26
N TYR A 47 5.37 -7.26 -9.09
CA TYR A 47 5.61 -5.82 -9.03
C TYR A 47 5.20 -5.23 -7.69
N GLY A 48 4.01 -5.60 -7.19
CA GLY A 48 3.52 -5.18 -5.88
C GLY A 48 4.47 -5.61 -4.76
N LEU A 49 4.93 -6.87 -4.81
CA LEU A 49 5.83 -7.39 -3.78
C LEU A 49 7.20 -6.71 -3.84
N THR A 50 7.75 -6.49 -5.03
CA THR A 50 9.03 -5.82 -5.21
C THR A 50 8.97 -4.35 -4.78
N THR A 51 8.00 -3.60 -5.29
CA THR A 51 7.91 -2.17 -5.00
C THR A 51 7.42 -1.88 -3.59
N ASP A 52 6.61 -2.74 -2.98
CA ASP A 52 6.17 -2.51 -1.60
C ASP A 52 7.21 -3.00 -0.57
N SER A 53 7.64 -4.26 -0.68
CA SER A 53 8.55 -4.86 0.31
C SER A 53 9.99 -4.40 0.12
N PHE A 54 10.54 -4.46 -1.10
CA PHE A 54 11.97 -4.15 -1.31
C PHE A 54 12.23 -2.65 -1.25
N TYR A 55 11.40 -1.81 -1.89
CA TYR A 55 11.55 -0.35 -1.73
C TYR A 55 11.33 0.06 -0.28
N GLY A 56 10.37 -0.58 0.39
CA GLY A 56 10.07 -0.32 1.78
C GLY A 56 11.23 -0.62 2.72
N ILE A 57 11.98 -1.69 2.47
CA ILE A 57 13.19 -2.05 3.21
C ILE A 57 14.34 -1.10 2.86
N LEU A 58 14.59 -0.85 1.58
CA LEU A 58 15.69 0.03 1.13
C LEU A 58 15.54 1.46 1.66
N ALA A 59 14.30 1.98 1.74
CA ALA A 59 14.02 3.29 2.33
C ALA A 59 14.31 3.35 3.85
N ASN A 60 14.40 2.22 4.55
CA ASN A 60 14.85 2.21 5.96
C ASN A 60 16.38 2.31 6.07
N PHE A 61 17.14 1.90 5.06
CA PHE A 61 18.61 1.91 5.07
C PHE A 61 19.21 3.14 4.38
N TRP A 62 18.52 3.75 3.41
CA TRP A 62 18.99 4.94 2.69
C TRP A 62 18.04 6.13 2.81
N GLU A 63 18.43 7.10 3.65
CA GLU A 63 17.73 8.38 3.81
C GLU A 63 17.48 9.16 2.50
N PRO A 64 18.42 9.26 1.53
CA PRO A 64 18.18 10.03 0.31
C PRO A 64 17.19 9.39 -0.66
N LEU A 65 16.88 8.09 -0.50
CA LEU A 65 15.87 7.39 -1.32
C LEU A 65 14.43 7.66 -0.84
N THR A 66 14.27 8.39 0.27
CA THR A 66 12.95 8.71 0.86
C THR A 66 12.33 9.93 0.18
N TRP A 67 12.23 9.92 -1.14
CA TRP A 67 11.53 10.98 -1.87
C TRP A 67 10.02 10.78 -1.75
N PRO A 68 9.29 11.71 -1.10
CA PRO A 68 7.85 11.56 -0.85
C PRO A 68 7.04 11.36 -2.14
N LEU A 69 7.44 12.03 -3.22
CA LEU A 69 6.78 11.92 -4.52
C LEU A 69 6.90 10.51 -5.11
N VAL A 70 8.07 9.88 -5.00
CA VAL A 70 8.30 8.52 -5.53
C VAL A 70 7.44 7.51 -4.79
N LEU A 71 7.34 7.65 -3.46
CA LEU A 71 6.47 6.80 -2.63
C LEU A 71 5.00 6.90 -3.04
N VAL A 72 4.48 8.12 -3.22
CA VAL A 72 3.09 8.34 -3.65
C VAL A 72 2.83 7.73 -5.03
N VAL A 73 3.77 7.89 -5.97
CA VAL A 73 3.66 7.31 -7.33
C VAL A 73 3.68 5.77 -7.27
N LEU A 74 4.57 5.18 -6.46
CA LEU A 74 4.63 3.74 -6.28
C LEU A 74 3.35 3.19 -5.63
N ASP A 75 2.83 3.85 -4.60
CA ASP A 75 1.57 3.47 -3.96
C ASP A 75 0.39 3.55 -4.95
N PHE A 76 0.34 4.59 -5.79
CA PHE A 76 -0.67 4.74 -6.83
C PHE A 76 -0.57 3.65 -7.90
N LEU A 77 0.64 3.37 -8.42
CA LEU A 77 0.85 2.34 -9.42
C LEU A 77 0.48 0.96 -8.89
N ASN A 78 0.83 0.66 -7.64
CA ASN A 78 0.45 -0.58 -6.99
C ASN A 78 -1.06 -0.73 -6.86
N PHE A 79 -1.75 0.32 -6.43
CA PHE A 79 -3.20 0.36 -6.42
C PHE A 79 -3.78 0.11 -7.83
N ALA A 80 -3.30 0.86 -8.83
CA ALA A 80 -3.83 0.79 -10.20
C ALA A 80 -3.66 -0.61 -10.79
N PHE A 81 -2.49 -1.23 -10.63
CA PHE A 81 -2.22 -2.58 -11.13
C PHE A 81 -2.97 -3.67 -10.38
N THR A 82 -3.05 -3.60 -9.04
CA THR A 82 -3.84 -4.59 -8.28
C THR A 82 -5.33 -4.51 -8.59
N PHE A 83 -5.86 -3.29 -8.78
CA PHE A 83 -7.24 -3.07 -9.20
C PHE A 83 -7.52 -3.60 -10.60
N SER A 84 -6.69 -3.28 -11.58
CA SER A 84 -6.82 -3.79 -12.94
C SER A 84 -6.66 -5.32 -12.99
N ALA A 85 -5.74 -5.90 -12.23
CA ALA A 85 -5.56 -7.36 -12.16
C ALA A 85 -6.81 -8.05 -11.59
N GLY A 86 -7.37 -7.51 -10.51
CA GLY A 86 -8.61 -8.00 -9.91
C GLY A 86 -9.79 -7.94 -10.87
N THR A 87 -9.97 -6.81 -11.57
CA THR A 87 -11.07 -6.64 -12.54
C THR A 87 -10.91 -7.53 -13.78
N VAL A 88 -9.69 -7.67 -14.32
CA VAL A 88 -9.41 -8.50 -15.50
C VAL A 88 -9.73 -9.98 -15.24
N ILE A 89 -9.34 -10.51 -14.07
CA ILE A 89 -9.70 -11.89 -13.72
C ILE A 89 -11.17 -12.01 -13.37
N ALA A 90 -11.76 -11.07 -12.63
CA ALA A 90 -13.18 -11.10 -12.29
C ALA A 90 -14.08 -11.16 -13.55
N VAL A 91 -13.78 -10.32 -14.55
CA VAL A 91 -14.48 -10.32 -15.84
C VAL A 91 -14.17 -11.58 -16.65
N GLY A 92 -12.98 -12.17 -16.46
CA GLY A 92 -12.60 -13.41 -17.12
C GLY A 92 -13.30 -14.64 -16.59
N ILE A 93 -13.49 -14.74 -15.27
CA ILE A 93 -14.20 -15.86 -14.69
C ILE A 93 -15.71 -15.68 -14.70
N ARG A 94 -16.24 -14.45 -14.60
CA ARG A 94 -17.68 -14.17 -14.43
C ARG A 94 -18.30 -15.06 -13.34
N ALA A 95 -17.66 -15.01 -12.16
CA ALA A 95 -17.83 -15.87 -11.01
C ALA A 95 -19.17 -16.64 -10.95
N HIS A 96 -19.10 -17.95 -11.18
CA HIS A 96 -20.23 -18.87 -11.08
C HIS A 96 -19.88 -20.06 -10.20
N SER A 97 -20.86 -20.89 -9.84
CA SER A 97 -20.62 -22.13 -9.09
C SER A 97 -19.64 -23.05 -9.83
N CYS A 98 -18.53 -23.41 -9.18
CA CYS A 98 -17.51 -24.32 -9.71
C CYS A 98 -18.00 -25.76 -9.90
N LYS A 99 -19.17 -26.11 -9.35
CA LYS A 99 -19.83 -27.41 -9.56
C LYS A 99 -20.58 -27.50 -10.90
N ASN A 100 -20.74 -26.38 -11.61
CA ASN A 100 -21.40 -26.38 -12.91
C ASN A 100 -20.39 -26.73 -14.02
N GLU A 101 -20.50 -27.93 -14.57
CA GLU A 101 -19.61 -28.42 -15.63
C GLU A 101 -19.68 -27.57 -16.90
N ASN A 102 -20.87 -27.11 -17.29
CA ASN A 102 -21.04 -26.25 -18.46
C ASN A 102 -20.28 -24.93 -18.29
N TYR A 103 -20.28 -24.36 -17.08
CA TYR A 103 -19.50 -23.15 -16.80
C TYR A 103 -17.99 -23.42 -16.88
N ARG A 104 -17.55 -24.57 -16.36
CA ARG A 104 -16.14 -24.96 -16.32
C ARG A 104 -15.54 -25.19 -17.71
N ASN A 105 -16.29 -25.88 -18.57
CA ASN A 105 -15.85 -26.26 -19.91
C ASN A 105 -15.89 -25.08 -20.90
N ASN A 106 -16.80 -24.12 -20.69
CA ASN A 106 -16.89 -22.93 -21.56
C ASN A 106 -15.91 -21.82 -21.18
N ASN A 107 -15.22 -21.91 -20.04
CA ASN A 107 -14.32 -20.85 -19.57
C ASN A 107 -12.84 -21.18 -19.84
N LYS A 108 -12.21 -20.36 -20.69
CA LYS A 108 -10.80 -20.49 -21.10
C LYS A 108 -9.78 -20.33 -19.96
N ILE A 109 -10.15 -19.74 -18.82
CA ILE A 109 -9.24 -19.56 -17.67
C ILE A 109 -9.30 -20.77 -16.73
N ILE A 110 -10.48 -21.40 -16.63
CA ILE A 110 -10.76 -22.50 -15.70
C ILE A 110 -10.45 -23.86 -16.35
N GLU A 111 -10.61 -23.96 -17.68
CA GLU A 111 -10.23 -25.13 -18.48
C GLU A 111 -10.83 -26.45 -17.99
N GLY A 112 -12.09 -26.42 -17.52
CA GLY A 112 -12.76 -27.65 -17.13
C GLY A 112 -12.32 -28.26 -15.78
N ASP A 113 -11.51 -27.57 -14.97
CA ASP A 113 -11.09 -28.03 -13.63
C ASP A 113 -11.76 -27.27 -12.47
N GLU A 114 -12.29 -28.00 -11.49
CA GLU A 114 -12.92 -27.44 -10.29
C GLU A 114 -11.91 -26.72 -9.40
N ASN A 115 -10.72 -27.29 -9.26
CA ASN A 115 -9.68 -26.75 -8.39
C ASN A 115 -9.22 -25.38 -8.92
N ARG A 116 -9.02 -25.27 -10.23
CA ARG A 116 -8.70 -24.00 -10.90
C ARG A 116 -9.80 -22.96 -10.72
N CYS A 117 -11.07 -23.35 -10.79
CA CYS A 117 -12.18 -22.44 -10.54
C CYS A 117 -12.11 -21.84 -9.13
N ARG A 118 -11.94 -22.68 -8.11
CA ARG A 118 -11.86 -22.25 -6.70
C ARG A 118 -10.63 -21.38 -6.43
N MET A 119 -9.47 -21.77 -6.96
CA MET A 119 -8.23 -20.98 -6.85
C MET A 119 -8.37 -19.62 -7.53
N THR A 120 -9.00 -19.55 -8.70
CA THR A 120 -9.17 -18.28 -9.42
C THR A 120 -10.17 -17.36 -8.70
N GLN A 121 -11.23 -17.91 -8.10
CA GLN A 121 -12.15 -17.12 -7.26
C GLN A 121 -11.45 -16.59 -6.00
N ALA A 122 -10.65 -17.42 -5.32
CA ALA A 122 -9.85 -16.99 -4.20
C ALA A 122 -8.85 -15.89 -4.60
N LEU A 123 -8.16 -16.05 -5.74
CA LEU A 123 -7.25 -15.06 -6.30
C LEU A 123 -7.91 -13.70 -6.48
N VAL A 124 -9.14 -13.65 -7.01
CA VAL A 124 -9.89 -12.39 -7.15
C VAL A 124 -10.09 -11.73 -5.78
N ALA A 125 -10.51 -12.48 -4.76
CA ALA A 125 -10.73 -11.94 -3.43
C ALA A 125 -9.43 -11.36 -2.82
N PHE A 126 -8.32 -12.10 -2.89
CA PHE A 126 -7.04 -11.62 -2.36
C PHE A 126 -6.48 -10.42 -3.12
N LEU A 127 -6.69 -10.33 -4.44
CA LEU A 127 -6.33 -9.14 -5.22
C LEU A 127 -7.12 -7.91 -4.77
N TYR A 128 -8.42 -8.04 -4.51
CA TYR A 128 -9.23 -6.94 -3.98
C TYR A 128 -8.85 -6.54 -2.55
N PHE A 129 -8.49 -7.50 -1.69
CA PHE A 129 -7.96 -7.19 -0.36
C PHE A 129 -6.63 -6.44 -0.41
N SER A 130 -5.70 -6.87 -1.26
CA SER A 130 -4.44 -6.15 -1.49
C SER A 130 -4.68 -4.75 -2.06
N MET A 131 -5.60 -4.62 -3.02
CA MET A 131 -6.01 -3.34 -3.58
C MET A 131 -6.53 -2.38 -2.51
N PHE A 132 -7.37 -2.84 -1.59
CA PHE A 132 -7.87 -2.01 -0.49
C PHE A 132 -6.75 -1.52 0.44
N ILE A 133 -5.75 -2.35 0.74
CA ILE A 133 -4.59 -1.92 1.52
C ILE A 133 -3.77 -0.86 0.77
N PHE A 134 -3.58 -1.05 -0.54
CA PHE A 134 -2.90 -0.05 -1.36
C PHE A 134 -3.67 1.28 -1.41
N ILE A 135 -5.00 1.28 -1.42
CA ILE A 135 -5.81 2.51 -1.28
C ILE A 135 -5.52 3.21 0.05
N ILE A 136 -5.53 2.48 1.16
CA ILE A 136 -5.27 3.05 2.50
C ILE A 136 -3.89 3.71 2.50
N LYS A 137 -2.88 3.01 2.00
CA LYS A 137 -1.51 3.50 1.95
C LYS A 137 -1.34 4.71 1.04
N PHE A 138 -1.92 4.65 -0.16
CA PHE A 138 -1.95 5.78 -1.08
C PHE A 138 -2.58 7.02 -0.43
N THR A 139 -3.69 6.84 0.28
CA THR A 139 -4.38 7.94 0.99
C THR A 139 -3.50 8.52 2.10
N MET A 140 -2.87 7.67 2.92
CA MET A 140 -1.95 8.13 3.97
C MET A 140 -0.73 8.87 3.40
N SER A 141 -0.16 8.33 2.32
CA SER A 141 0.96 8.92 1.58
C SER A 141 0.58 10.29 0.99
N LEU A 142 -0.61 10.40 0.40
CA LEU A 142 -1.16 11.63 -0.16
C LEU A 142 -1.42 12.70 0.91
N ILE A 143 -2.04 12.33 2.04
CA ILE A 143 -2.27 13.25 3.16
C ILE A 143 -0.92 13.77 3.68
N THR A 144 0.08 12.90 3.82
CA THR A 144 1.42 13.26 4.27
C THR A 144 2.10 14.23 3.29
N LEU A 145 1.91 14.04 1.98
CA LEU A 145 2.44 14.93 0.95
C LEU A 145 1.75 16.30 0.95
N ILE A 146 0.43 16.34 1.16
CA ILE A 146 -0.32 17.60 1.23
C ILE A 146 0.03 18.39 2.49
N GLN A 147 0.14 17.71 3.64
CA GLN A 147 0.44 18.36 4.93
C GLN A 147 1.87 18.90 5.02
N ASN A 148 2.84 18.23 4.38
CA ASN A 148 4.26 18.61 4.46
C ASN A 148 4.78 19.34 3.20
N GLY A 149 3.98 19.41 2.13
CA GLY A 149 4.37 19.97 0.83
C GLY A 149 5.22 19.01 -0.02
N ALA A 150 4.99 19.03 -1.34
CA ALA A 150 5.61 18.12 -2.30
C ALA A 150 7.15 18.21 -2.40
N PHE A 151 7.74 19.28 -1.87
CA PHE A 151 9.18 19.57 -1.92
C PHE A 151 9.84 19.76 -0.54
N SER A 152 9.15 19.45 0.57
CA SER A 152 9.82 19.42 1.87
C SER A 152 10.76 18.23 1.91
N SER A 153 12.04 18.47 1.65
CA SER A 153 13.15 17.55 1.94
C SER A 153 12.91 16.83 3.26
N ALA A 154 13.16 15.51 3.28
CA ALA A 154 12.94 14.62 4.42
C ALA A 154 13.67 15.03 5.73
N THR A 155 14.46 16.11 5.69
CA THR A 155 15.17 16.76 6.80
C THR A 155 14.25 17.26 7.92
N SER A 156 12.97 17.57 7.65
CA SER A 156 12.08 18.14 8.68
C SER A 156 11.53 17.13 9.70
N ARG A 157 11.66 15.81 9.45
CA ARG A 157 11.18 14.78 10.38
C ARG A 157 11.96 14.70 11.71
N PHE A 158 13.13 15.33 11.83
CA PHE A 158 13.89 15.38 13.08
C PHE A 158 13.85 16.72 13.84
N TYR A 159 13.44 17.83 13.21
CA TYR A 159 13.49 19.16 13.87
C TYR A 159 12.11 19.76 14.24
N GLY A 160 11.00 19.14 13.82
CA GLY A 160 9.66 19.73 13.93
C GLY A 160 8.89 19.51 15.24
N ARG A 161 9.43 18.85 16.27
CA ARG A 161 8.72 18.64 17.56
C ARG A 161 9.06 19.69 18.63
N ARG A 162 9.53 20.87 18.24
CA ARG A 162 9.85 21.97 19.17
C ARG A 162 9.11 23.26 18.82
N ARG A 163 7.80 23.19 18.62
CA ARG A 163 6.94 24.39 18.65
C ARG A 163 5.52 24.05 19.08
N ARG A 164 5.37 23.81 20.38
CA ARG A 164 4.09 23.96 21.08
C ARG A 164 4.36 24.89 22.28
N GLY A 165 3.86 26.14 22.16
CA GLY A 165 3.76 27.26 23.12
C GLY A 165 4.78 27.32 24.26
N ASN A 166 5.69 28.29 24.34
CA ASN A 166 5.44 29.74 24.42
C ASN A 166 4.40 30.14 25.49
N ASN A 167 4.54 29.64 26.71
CA ASN A 167 4.18 30.41 27.91
C ASN A 167 5.36 31.36 28.21
N GLN A 168 5.37 32.50 27.54
CA GLN A 168 6.10 33.68 28.00
C GLN A 168 5.36 34.21 29.25
N GLY A 169 5.77 33.75 30.43
CA GLY A 169 5.58 34.54 31.64
C GLY A 169 6.57 35.70 31.58
N VAL A 170 6.06 36.90 31.37
CA VAL A 170 6.81 38.15 31.30
C VAL A 170 7.58 38.38 32.61
N PRO A 171 8.90 38.68 32.58
CA PRO A 171 9.60 39.20 33.74
C PRO A 171 9.27 40.69 33.88
N THR A 172 8.43 41.06 34.85
CA THR A 172 8.30 42.45 35.28
C THR A 172 9.33 42.71 36.36
N ASP A 173 10.48 43.23 35.95
CA ASP A 173 11.40 43.90 36.87
C ASP A 173 11.79 45.25 36.25
N MET A 174 11.94 46.25 37.13
CA MET A 174 12.23 47.67 36.90
C MET A 174 11.07 48.62 36.58
N SER A 175 10.48 49.16 37.65
CA SER A 175 10.26 50.60 37.76
C SER A 175 10.70 51.07 39.15
N GLY A 176 11.77 51.86 39.21
CA GLY A 176 12.31 52.38 40.47
C GLY A 176 11.55 53.59 41.03
N VAL A 177 11.63 53.68 42.37
CA VAL A 177 11.70 54.89 43.24
C VAL A 177 10.35 55.60 43.57
N PRO A 178 10.15 56.15 44.80
CA PRO A 178 10.31 55.62 46.16
C PRO A 178 9.03 55.84 47.03
N SER A 179 8.93 55.24 48.23
CA SER A 179 8.10 55.86 49.30
C SER A 179 8.86 55.89 50.62
N ILE A 180 9.31 57.09 50.95
CA ILE A 180 9.63 57.54 52.31
C ILE A 180 8.29 57.82 53.00
N SER A 181 8.24 57.59 54.31
CA SER A 181 7.17 57.88 55.28
C SER A 181 6.03 56.87 55.41
N GLN A 182 6.19 55.89 56.31
CA GLN A 182 5.27 55.63 57.44
C GLN A 182 6.14 55.16 58.62
N VAL A 183 6.50 56.08 59.52
CA VAL A 183 5.96 56.23 60.90
C VAL A 183 5.74 54.90 61.62
#